data_AF-A0A4V3X9L7-F1
#
_entry.id   AF-A0A4V3X9L7-F1
#
_cell.length_a   1.000
_cell.length_b   1.000
_cell.length_c   1.000
_cell.angle_alpha   90.00
_cell.angle_beta   90.00
_cell.angle_gamma   90.00
#
_symmetry.space_group_name_H-M   'P 1'
#
loop_
_entity.id
_entity.type
_entity.pdbx_description
1 polymer ?
#
loop_
_entity_poly.entity_id
_entity_poly.type
_entity_poly.pdbx_seq_one_letter_code
_entity_poly.pdbx_strand_id
1 'polypeptide(L)'
;MGVQKAYFPMFVSQKVLEREKDHVEGFSPQVAWVTRAGSPNLEEPIAIRRHLKLPPYYAKWIHSHSDLPLKLNQWNRVVRWEFNRCSIQAATSHCLGHNFSRPEMFNIFVKDPNDPTHQGKTYVWQNSWDLSTGTIGVMVMVHGDNQGLVLPPRVASIQVVIISCGITAKTTDEGRKTIDHKCEELAKGWR
;
A
#
# COMPACT_ATOMS: atom_id res chain seq x y z
N MET A 1 4.90 -16.64 -0.65
CA MET A 1 5.91 -15.78 -1.31
C MET A 1 7.09 -15.39 -0.42
N GLY A 2 7.03 -15.54 0.91
CA GLY A 2 8.15 -15.20 1.80
C GLY A 2 8.43 -13.70 1.92
N VAL A 3 7.40 -12.86 1.70
CA VAL A 3 7.51 -11.39 1.79
C VAL A 3 7.36 -10.99 3.25
N GLN A 4 8.32 -10.24 3.77
CA GLN A 4 8.30 -9.76 5.15
C GLN A 4 7.66 -8.37 5.23
N LYS A 5 6.96 -8.10 6.34
CA LYS A 5 6.39 -6.78 6.60
C LYS A 5 7.48 -5.88 7.18
N ALA A 6 7.61 -4.67 6.64
CA ALA A 6 8.48 -3.63 7.16
C ALA A 6 7.72 -2.31 7.21
N TYR A 7 8.31 -1.32 7.87
CA TYR A 7 7.79 0.05 7.86
C TYR A 7 8.95 1.02 7.72
N PHE A 8 8.82 1.94 6.76
CA PHE A 8 9.85 2.92 6.48
C PHE A 8 9.33 4.33 6.72
N PRO A 9 10.22 5.29 7.07
CA PRO A 9 9.82 6.67 7.31
C PRO A 9 9.00 7.26 6.16
N MET A 10 8.00 8.07 6.53
CA MET A 10 7.17 8.82 5.58
C MET A 10 7.91 10.03 5.00
N PHE A 11 8.88 10.55 5.73
CA PHE A 11 9.66 11.71 5.33
C PHE A 11 10.88 11.30 4.53
N VAL A 12 11.08 11.98 3.39
CA VAL A 12 12.21 11.78 2.49
C VAL A 12 12.95 13.11 2.37
N SER A 13 14.27 13.09 2.53
CA SER A 13 15.08 14.29 2.35
C SER A 13 15.09 14.73 0.88
N GLN A 14 15.17 16.04 0.65
CA GLN A 14 15.24 16.61 -0.68
C GLN A 14 16.36 15.99 -1.52
N LYS A 15 17.55 15.78 -0.94
CA LYS A 15 18.72 15.18 -1.60
C LYS A 15 18.45 13.79 -2.17
N VAL A 16 17.74 12.93 -1.42
CA VAL A 16 17.41 11.57 -1.89
C VAL A 16 16.40 11.64 -3.03
N LEU A 17 15.43 12.55 -2.93
CA LEU A 17 14.39 12.73 -3.93
C LEU A 17 14.96 13.31 -5.24
N GLU A 18 15.88 14.28 -5.16
CA GLU A 18 16.53 14.86 -6.34
C GLU A 18 17.40 13.86 -7.09
N ARG A 19 18.10 12.96 -6.38
CA ARG A 19 18.85 11.88 -7.02
C ARG A 19 17.98 10.95 -7.88
N GLU A 20 16.71 10.79 -7.52
CA GLU A 20 15.74 10.00 -8.29
C GLU A 20 15.15 10.79 -9.48
N LYS A 21 15.18 12.13 -9.44
CA LYS A 21 14.51 13.00 -10.44
C LYS A 21 15.08 12.83 -11.83
N ASP A 22 16.40 12.69 -11.94
CA ASP A 22 17.11 12.66 -13.23
C ASP A 22 16.80 11.42 -14.08
N HIS A 23 16.17 10.40 -13.48
CA HIS A 23 15.91 9.11 -14.12
C HIS A 23 14.42 8.71 -14.13
N VAL A 24 13.52 9.58 -13.66
CA VAL A 24 12.08 9.32 -13.61
C VAL A 24 11.33 10.40 -14.41
N GLU A 25 10.88 10.06 -15.62
CA GLU A 25 10.01 10.93 -16.41
C GLU A 25 8.70 11.22 -15.65
N GLY A 26 8.29 12.50 -15.61
CA GLY A 26 7.05 12.93 -14.92
C GLY A 26 7.18 13.22 -13.41
N PHE A 27 8.41 13.40 -12.92
CA PHE A 27 8.69 13.46 -11.49
C PHE A 27 8.03 14.61 -10.70
N SER A 28 7.65 15.75 -11.28
CA SER A 28 7.70 16.99 -10.47
C SER A 28 6.41 17.71 -10.00
N PRO A 29 5.16 17.44 -10.42
CA PRO A 29 4.05 18.29 -9.96
C PRO A 29 3.32 17.83 -8.68
N GLN A 30 3.63 16.67 -8.09
CA GLN A 30 2.75 16.04 -7.09
C GLN A 30 3.37 15.82 -5.69
N VAL A 31 4.52 16.43 -5.39
CA VAL A 31 5.21 16.30 -4.08
C VAL A 31 4.63 17.31 -3.08
N ALA A 32 4.19 16.82 -1.92
CA ALA A 32 3.92 17.68 -0.78
C ALA A 32 5.21 17.90 0.02
N TRP A 33 5.52 19.16 0.31
CA TRP A 33 6.72 19.59 1.03
C TRP A 33 6.37 20.10 2.42
N VAL A 34 7.17 19.72 3.40
CA VAL A 34 7.19 20.27 4.75
C VAL A 34 8.36 21.23 4.85
N THR A 35 8.07 22.51 5.03
CA THR A 35 9.07 23.59 5.08
C THR A 35 9.16 24.26 6.45
N ARG A 36 8.22 23.97 7.36
CA ARG A 36 8.11 24.60 8.68
C ARG A 36 7.69 23.57 9.73
N ALA A 37 8.22 23.72 10.94
CA ALA A 37 7.83 22.95 12.11
C ALA A 37 7.48 23.93 13.23
N GLY A 38 6.19 24.26 13.37
CA GLY A 38 5.74 25.36 14.22
C GLY A 38 6.08 26.72 13.59
N SER A 39 6.71 27.61 14.37
CA SER A 39 7.12 28.94 13.92
C SER A 39 8.38 28.96 13.03
N PRO A 40 9.48 28.25 13.37
CA PRO A 40 10.71 28.33 12.57
C PRO A 40 10.59 27.59 11.23
N ASN A 41 11.32 28.11 10.24
CA ASN A 41 11.53 27.43 8.96
C ASN A 41 12.57 26.31 9.15
N LEU A 42 12.38 25.21 8.44
CA LEU A 42 13.37 24.13 8.38
C LEU A 42 14.53 24.56 7.48
N GLU A 43 15.74 24.16 7.87
CA GLU A 43 16.96 24.40 7.08
C GLU A 43 16.90 23.69 5.73
N GLU A 44 16.45 22.42 5.73
CA GLU A 44 16.20 21.65 4.52
C GLU A 44 14.70 21.27 4.42
N PRO A 45 14.03 21.57 3.30
CA PRO A 45 12.69 21.07 3.03
C PRO A 45 12.63 19.54 3.04
N ILE A 46 11.60 19.00 3.67
CA ILE A 46 11.38 17.56 3.75
C ILE A 46 10.18 17.20 2.87
N ALA A 47 10.34 16.22 1.99
CA ALA A 47 9.24 15.73 1.17
C ALA A 47 8.42 14.68 1.92
N ILE A 48 7.10 14.73 1.75
CA ILE A 48 6.21 13.63 2.13
C ILE A 48 6.24 12.59 1.00
N ARG A 49 6.43 11.33 1.37
CA ARG A 49 6.55 10.21 0.45
C ARG A 49 5.34 10.05 -0.49
N ARG A 50 5.64 9.96 -1.79
CA ARG A 50 4.65 9.76 -2.88
C ARG A 50 4.48 8.32 -3.37
N HIS A 51 5.46 7.45 -3.10
CA HIS A 51 5.47 6.06 -3.55
C HIS A 51 6.53 5.23 -2.82
N LEU A 52 6.37 3.91 -2.82
CA LEU A 52 7.32 2.97 -2.23
C LEU A 52 8.53 2.73 -3.16
N LYS A 53 9.45 3.68 -3.21
CA LYS A 53 10.82 3.36 -3.64
C LYS A 53 11.69 3.38 -2.41
N LEU A 54 12.43 2.29 -2.21
CA LEU A 54 13.23 2.05 -1.01
C LEU A 54 14.72 1.82 -1.21
N PRO A 55 15.36 2.41 -2.23
CA PRO A 55 16.64 1.84 -2.63
C PRO A 55 17.84 2.20 -1.73
N PRO A 56 17.90 3.30 -0.94
CA PRO A 56 19.13 3.62 -0.20
C PRO A 56 19.37 2.68 1.00
N TYR A 57 18.33 2.06 1.55
CA TYR A 57 18.48 1.08 2.62
C TYR A 57 18.93 -0.29 2.08
N TYR A 58 18.45 -0.66 0.89
CA TYR A 58 18.80 -1.95 0.26
C TYR A 58 20.29 -2.02 -0.09
N ALA A 59 20.89 -0.92 -0.54
CA ALA A 59 22.33 -0.83 -0.77
C ALA A 59 23.16 -1.09 0.50
N LYS A 60 22.60 -0.80 1.69
CA LYS A 60 23.27 -1.05 2.98
C LYS A 60 23.04 -2.45 3.53
N TRP A 61 22.01 -3.17 3.06
CA TRP A 61 21.65 -4.48 3.59
C TRP A 61 22.10 -5.62 2.69
N ILE A 62 22.25 -5.35 1.40
CA ILE A 62 22.65 -6.34 0.41
C ILE A 62 24.17 -6.22 0.21
N HIS A 63 24.91 -7.22 0.65
CA HIS A 63 26.36 -7.29 0.49
C HIS A 63 26.78 -8.54 -0.28
N SER A 64 26.04 -9.64 -0.14
CA SER A 64 26.35 -10.94 -0.71
C SER A 64 25.12 -11.58 -1.36
N HIS A 65 25.36 -12.62 -2.15
CA HIS A 65 24.31 -13.40 -2.82
C HIS A 65 23.40 -14.11 -1.81
N SER A 66 23.90 -14.40 -0.61
CA SER A 66 23.14 -14.97 0.50
C SER A 66 22.04 -14.04 1.02
N ASP A 67 22.16 -12.73 0.81
CA ASP A 67 21.18 -11.73 1.28
C ASP A 67 19.97 -11.65 0.33
N LEU A 68 20.05 -12.32 -0.83
CA LEU A 68 19.00 -12.37 -1.83
C LEU A 68 18.25 -13.71 -1.74
N PRO A 69 16.93 -13.73 -2.02
CA PRO A 69 16.11 -12.58 -2.42
C PRO A 69 15.57 -11.78 -1.21
N LEU A 70 15.82 -10.47 -1.19
CA LEU A 70 15.18 -9.56 -0.23
C LEU A 70 13.75 -9.25 -0.67
N LYS A 71 12.78 -9.59 0.17
CA LYS A 71 11.34 -9.42 -0.14
C LYS A 71 10.64 -8.67 0.99
N LEU A 72 10.28 -7.41 0.72
CA LEU A 72 9.66 -6.53 1.71
C LEU A 72 8.34 -5.95 1.21
N ASN A 73 7.40 -5.77 2.12
CA ASN A 73 6.13 -5.09 1.89
C ASN A 73 5.83 -4.16 3.07
N GLN A 74 5.20 -3.02 2.80
CA GLN A 74 4.70 -2.16 3.87
C GLN A 74 3.25 -1.77 3.59
N TRP A 75 2.48 -1.63 4.66
CA TRP A 75 1.16 -1.00 4.62
C TRP A 75 1.34 0.43 5.12
N ASN A 76 1.17 1.42 4.25
CA ASN A 76 1.39 2.81 4.60
C ASN A 76 0.41 3.75 3.89
N ARG A 77 0.36 4.97 4.39
CA ARG A 77 -0.30 6.09 3.71
C ARG A 77 0.68 6.73 2.74
N VAL A 78 0.15 7.21 1.63
CA VAL A 78 0.88 7.88 0.56
C VAL A 78 0.17 9.18 0.25
N VAL A 79 0.92 10.25 0.01
CA VAL A 79 0.37 11.55 -0.37
C VAL A 79 0.80 11.86 -1.79
N ARG A 80 -0.16 12.13 -2.67
CA ARG A 80 0.06 12.68 -4.00
C ARG A 80 -0.83 13.91 -4.15
N TRP A 81 -0.20 15.04 -4.47
CA TRP A 81 -0.92 16.29 -4.68
C TRP A 81 -1.39 16.38 -6.14
N GLU A 82 -2.47 15.67 -6.48
CA GLU A 82 -2.98 15.58 -7.85
C GLU A 82 -4.07 16.63 -8.13
N PHE A 83 -4.03 17.27 -9.30
CA PHE A 83 -4.98 18.32 -9.71
C PHE A 83 -6.10 17.81 -10.66
N ASN A 84 -6.03 16.57 -11.13
CA ASN A 84 -7.02 16.00 -12.06
C ASN A 84 -6.85 14.49 -12.18
N ARG A 85 -7.92 13.67 -12.13
CA ARG A 85 -8.06 12.38 -12.86
C ARG A 85 -9.53 11.89 -12.98
N CYS A 86 -9.89 11.43 -14.17
CA CYS A 86 -11.11 10.66 -14.50
C CYS A 86 -10.82 9.19 -14.90
N SER A 87 -9.65 8.65 -14.55
CA SER A 87 -9.30 7.25 -14.83
C SER A 87 -8.80 6.55 -13.56
N ILE A 88 -9.18 5.28 -13.41
CA ILE A 88 -8.89 4.47 -12.22
C ILE A 88 -7.96 3.31 -12.56
N GLN A 89 -6.75 3.34 -12.00
CA GLN A 89 -5.83 2.20 -11.98
C GLN A 89 -5.79 1.65 -10.55
N ALA A 90 -6.29 0.43 -10.36
CA ALA A 90 -6.43 -0.15 -9.02
C ALA A 90 -5.11 -0.70 -8.46
N ALA A 91 -4.28 -1.28 -9.33
CA ALA A 91 -3.02 -1.94 -8.99
C ALA A 91 -1.96 -1.71 -10.07
N THR A 92 -0.70 -1.85 -9.70
CA THR A 92 0.41 -1.91 -10.63
C THR A 92 1.44 -2.95 -10.19
N SER A 93 2.12 -3.55 -11.16
CA SER A 93 3.28 -4.41 -10.94
C SER A 93 4.31 -4.07 -11.99
N HIS A 94 5.48 -3.65 -11.54
CA HIS A 94 6.59 -3.23 -12.39
C HIS A 94 7.76 -4.22 -12.25
N CYS A 95 8.28 -4.62 -13.40
CA CYS A 95 9.59 -5.23 -13.51
C CYS A 95 10.60 -4.10 -13.73
N LEU A 96 11.34 -3.74 -12.67
CA LEU A 96 12.26 -2.60 -12.72
C LEU A 96 13.63 -2.97 -13.31
N GLY A 97 13.90 -4.26 -13.47
CA GLY A 97 15.16 -4.75 -13.99
C GLY A 97 16.33 -4.32 -13.11
N HIS A 98 17.38 -3.82 -13.76
CA HIS A 98 18.56 -3.29 -13.08
C HIS A 98 18.56 -1.77 -12.94
N ASN A 99 17.53 -1.05 -13.40
CA ASN A 99 17.56 0.41 -13.52
C ASN A 99 17.86 1.11 -12.18
N PHE A 100 17.30 0.60 -11.09
CA PHE A 100 17.50 1.15 -9.75
C PHE A 100 18.73 0.61 -9.02
N SER A 101 19.25 -0.54 -9.44
CA SER A 101 20.46 -1.13 -8.85
C SER A 101 21.75 -0.57 -9.44
N ARG A 102 21.69 0.08 -10.61
CA ARG A 102 22.87 0.70 -11.22
C ARG A 102 23.53 1.76 -10.33
N PRO A 103 24.83 2.06 -10.53
CA PRO A 103 25.58 3.01 -9.71
C PRO A 103 25.01 4.42 -9.70
N GLU A 104 24.44 4.86 -10.82
CA GLU A 104 23.87 6.21 -10.97
C GLU A 104 22.72 6.44 -9.97
N MET A 105 21.98 5.38 -9.66
CA MET A 105 20.83 5.43 -8.76
C MET A 105 21.22 5.08 -7.33
N PHE A 106 21.47 3.80 -7.02
CA PHE A 106 21.68 3.35 -5.64
C PHE A 106 22.80 2.33 -5.45
N ASN A 107 23.48 1.94 -6.55
CA ASN A 107 24.67 1.11 -6.50
C ASN A 107 24.48 -0.18 -5.68
N ILE A 108 23.41 -0.93 -5.99
CA ILE A 108 23.07 -2.18 -5.31
C ILE A 108 23.63 -3.33 -6.13
N PHE A 109 24.78 -3.85 -5.72
CA PHE A 109 25.44 -4.96 -6.40
C PHE A 109 25.82 -6.06 -5.42
N VAL A 110 25.97 -7.26 -5.95
CA VAL A 110 26.41 -8.45 -5.26
C VAL A 110 27.56 -9.05 -6.08
N LYS A 111 28.53 -9.68 -5.40
CA LYS A 111 29.54 -10.50 -6.07
C LYS A 111 28.95 -11.88 -6.34
N ASP A 112 29.03 -12.33 -7.59
CA ASP A 112 28.58 -13.67 -7.95
C ASP A 112 29.61 -14.70 -7.46
N PRO A 113 29.22 -15.69 -6.63
CA PRO A 113 30.12 -16.76 -6.23
C PRO A 113 30.55 -17.68 -7.39
N ASN A 114 29.80 -17.68 -8.50
CA ASN A 114 30.07 -18.52 -9.67
C ASN A 114 30.89 -17.81 -10.76
N ASP A 115 31.22 -16.53 -10.60
CA ASP A 115 32.08 -15.82 -11.56
C ASP A 115 33.54 -16.22 -11.32
N PRO A 116 34.20 -16.91 -12.28
CA PRO A 116 35.58 -17.38 -12.13
C PRO A 116 36.58 -16.23 -11.94
N THR A 117 36.23 -15.00 -12.35
CA THR A 117 37.11 -13.83 -12.19
C THR A 117 37.01 -13.16 -10.82
N HIS A 118 35.98 -13.46 -10.02
CA HIS A 118 35.67 -12.82 -8.73
C HIS A 118 35.67 -11.27 -8.74
N GLN A 119 35.65 -10.65 -9.92
CA GLN A 119 35.76 -9.20 -10.14
C GLN A 119 34.47 -8.60 -10.69
N GLY A 120 33.58 -9.41 -11.28
CA GLY A 120 32.28 -8.97 -11.79
C GLY A 120 31.34 -8.51 -10.67
N LYS A 121 30.87 -7.26 -10.77
CA LYS A 121 29.75 -6.77 -9.95
C LYS A 121 28.43 -7.10 -10.65
N THR A 122 27.60 -7.91 -10.02
CA THR A 122 26.27 -8.23 -10.52
C THR A 122 25.25 -7.33 -9.86
N TYR A 123 24.56 -6.49 -10.65
CA TYR A 123 23.52 -5.60 -10.14
C TYR A 123 22.24 -6.38 -9.84
N VAL A 124 21.58 -6.05 -8.73
CA VAL A 124 20.39 -6.78 -8.28
C VAL A 124 19.19 -6.51 -9.19
N TRP A 125 18.41 -7.54 -9.50
CA TRP A 125 17.13 -7.38 -10.20
C TRP A 125 16.03 -6.98 -9.23
N GLN A 126 15.23 -5.97 -9.59
CA GLN A 126 14.19 -5.43 -8.70
C GLN A 126 12.80 -5.46 -9.34
N ASN A 127 11.81 -5.78 -8.53
CA ASN A 127 10.40 -5.68 -8.86
C ASN A 127 9.70 -4.83 -7.79
N SER A 128 8.69 -4.07 -8.19
CA SER A 128 7.83 -3.35 -7.26
C SER A 128 6.37 -3.54 -7.67
N TRP A 129 5.48 -3.55 -6.69
CA TRP A 129 4.06 -3.71 -6.91
C TRP A 129 3.33 -2.91 -5.85
N ASP A 130 2.20 -2.34 -6.24
CA ASP A 130 1.40 -1.49 -5.35
C ASP A 130 -0.08 -1.77 -5.59
N LEU A 131 -0.83 -1.77 -4.49
CA LEU A 131 -2.28 -1.87 -4.46
C LEU A 131 -2.80 -0.78 -3.51
N SER A 132 -3.86 -0.09 -3.90
CA SER A 132 -4.42 1.00 -3.10
C SER A 132 -5.90 0.78 -2.77
N THR A 133 -6.43 1.65 -1.92
CA THR A 133 -7.88 1.74 -1.64
C THR A 133 -8.70 2.14 -2.87
N GLY A 134 -8.06 2.52 -3.99
CA GLY A 134 -8.75 2.67 -5.28
C GLY A 134 -9.50 1.40 -5.70
N THR A 135 -9.07 0.22 -5.25
CA THR A 135 -9.80 -1.05 -5.41
C THR A 135 -11.22 -1.01 -4.82
N ILE A 136 -11.41 -0.32 -3.69
CA ILE A 136 -12.73 -0.14 -3.07
C ILE A 136 -13.60 0.74 -3.97
N GLY A 137 -13.04 1.82 -4.51
CA GLY A 137 -13.74 2.68 -5.47
C GLY A 137 -14.21 1.90 -6.71
N VAL A 138 -13.34 1.05 -7.27
CA VAL A 138 -13.71 0.15 -8.37
C VAL A 138 -14.83 -0.81 -7.97
N MET A 139 -14.75 -1.42 -6.79
CA MET A 139 -15.80 -2.31 -6.29
C MET A 139 -17.16 -1.59 -6.20
N VAL A 140 -17.18 -0.36 -5.68
CA VAL A 140 -18.39 0.46 -5.60
C VAL A 140 -18.93 0.80 -6.99
N MET A 141 -18.06 1.21 -7.92
CA MET A 141 -18.47 1.54 -9.29
C MET A 141 -18.99 0.34 -10.08
N VAL A 142 -18.44 -0.85 -9.86
CA VAL A 142 -18.78 -2.06 -10.62
C VAL A 142 -20.03 -2.74 -10.08
N HIS A 143 -20.19 -2.79 -8.76
CA HIS A 143 -21.28 -3.54 -8.12
C HIS A 143 -22.43 -2.64 -7.64
N GLY A 144 -22.18 -1.35 -7.41
CA GLY A 144 -23.21 -0.42 -6.96
C GLY A 144 -24.36 -0.29 -7.96
N ASP A 145 -25.57 -0.13 -7.43
CA ASP A 145 -26.79 0.01 -8.21
C ASP A 145 -27.60 1.24 -7.76
N ASN A 146 -28.81 1.39 -8.29
CA ASN A 146 -29.69 2.52 -7.91
C ASN A 146 -30.23 2.42 -6.48
N GLN A 147 -30.08 1.29 -5.79
CA GLN A 147 -30.45 1.11 -4.38
C GLN A 147 -29.26 1.38 -3.44
N GLY A 148 -28.03 1.39 -3.96
CA GLY A 148 -26.83 1.86 -3.27
C GLY A 148 -25.66 0.89 -3.36
N LEU A 149 -25.00 0.67 -2.21
CA LEU A 149 -23.78 -0.12 -2.12
C LEU A 149 -24.08 -1.63 -2.14
N VAL A 150 -23.49 -2.35 -3.09
CA VAL A 150 -23.52 -3.82 -3.14
C VAL A 150 -22.13 -4.37 -2.82
N LEU A 151 -22.01 -5.08 -1.71
CA LEU A 151 -20.74 -5.68 -1.26
C LEU A 151 -20.67 -7.16 -1.66
N PRO A 152 -19.61 -7.59 -2.37
CA PRO A 152 -19.37 -9.02 -2.60
C PRO A 152 -19.23 -9.77 -1.26
N PRO A 153 -19.83 -10.96 -1.09
CA PRO A 153 -19.85 -11.67 0.20
C PRO A 153 -18.46 -11.94 0.80
N ARG A 154 -17.41 -12.10 -0.02
CA ARG A 154 -16.04 -12.35 0.45
C ARG A 154 -15.36 -11.16 1.15
N VAL A 155 -15.84 -9.94 0.91
CA VAL A 155 -15.26 -8.71 1.47
C VAL A 155 -16.21 -7.97 2.41
N ALA A 156 -17.48 -8.39 2.47
CA ALA A 156 -18.45 -7.81 3.37
C ALA A 156 -18.13 -8.17 4.83
N SER A 157 -17.82 -7.16 5.66
CA SER A 157 -17.61 -7.36 7.11
C SER A 157 -18.85 -7.91 7.82
N ILE A 158 -20.02 -7.57 7.30
CA ILE A 158 -21.31 -8.11 7.72
C ILE A 158 -21.94 -8.73 6.47
N GLN A 159 -22.02 -10.05 6.44
CA GLN A 159 -22.59 -10.79 5.30
C GLN A 159 -24.11 -10.91 5.40
N VAL A 160 -24.62 -11.07 6.62
CA VAL A 160 -26.06 -11.26 6.90
C VAL A 160 -26.45 -10.35 8.06
N VAL A 161 -27.56 -9.64 7.90
CA VAL A 161 -28.19 -8.83 8.94
C VAL A 161 -29.52 -9.49 9.29
N ILE A 162 -29.69 -9.86 10.55
CA ILE A 162 -30.95 -10.39 11.07
C ILE A 162 -31.75 -9.23 11.63
N ILE A 163 -32.95 -9.01 11.08
CA ILE A 163 -33.85 -7.92 11.48
C ILE A 163 -35.11 -8.54 12.07
N SER A 164 -35.39 -8.24 13.33
CA SER A 164 -36.66 -8.57 13.97
C SER A 164 -37.78 -7.72 13.39
N CYS A 165 -38.78 -8.36 12.78
CA CYS A 165 -39.94 -7.68 12.19
C CYS A 165 -41.21 -7.87 13.05
N GLY A 166 -42.15 -6.93 13.00
CA GLY A 166 -43.47 -7.08 13.62
C GLY A 166 -43.57 -6.73 15.11
N ILE A 167 -42.52 -6.15 15.70
CA ILE A 167 -42.58 -5.60 17.06
C ILE A 167 -43.36 -4.29 17.03
N THR A 168 -44.50 -4.25 17.73
CA THR A 168 -45.35 -3.06 17.84
C THR A 168 -45.54 -2.66 19.31
N ALA A 169 -46.20 -1.53 19.55
CA ALA A 169 -46.53 -1.08 20.92
C ALA A 169 -47.43 -2.07 21.68
N LYS A 170 -48.16 -2.94 20.96
CA LYS A 170 -49.07 -3.93 21.55
C LYS A 170 -48.41 -5.28 21.85
N THR A 171 -47.17 -5.48 21.43
CA THR A 171 -46.46 -6.75 21.64
C THR A 171 -46.07 -6.88 23.10
N THR A 172 -46.42 -8.00 23.73
CA THR A 172 -46.04 -8.30 25.12
C THR A 172 -44.52 -8.43 25.25
N ASP A 173 -43.98 -8.09 26.41
CA ASP A 173 -42.52 -8.15 26.64
C ASP A 173 -41.97 -9.57 26.56
N GLU A 174 -42.78 -10.58 26.89
CA GLU A 174 -42.48 -12.00 26.70
C GLU A 174 -42.36 -12.37 25.21
N GLY A 175 -43.26 -11.83 24.38
CA GLY A 175 -43.22 -12.00 22.93
C GLY A 175 -41.97 -11.37 22.31
N ARG A 176 -41.59 -10.16 22.77
CA ARG A 176 -40.34 -9.49 22.34
C ARG A 176 -39.11 -10.32 22.69
N LYS A 177 -38.98 -10.75 23.95
CA LYS A 177 -37.87 -11.60 24.40
C LYS A 177 -37.75 -12.90 23.61
N THR A 178 -38.88 -13.50 23.23
CA THR A 178 -38.89 -14.72 22.41
C THR A 178 -38.36 -14.47 21.00
N ILE A 179 -38.73 -13.36 20.38
CA ILE A 179 -38.24 -12.96 19.05
C ILE A 179 -36.74 -12.68 19.10
N ASP A 180 -36.30 -11.89 20.08
CA ASP A 180 -34.89 -11.55 20.26
C ASP A 180 -34.04 -12.79 20.51
N HIS A 181 -34.52 -13.70 21.38
CA HIS A 181 -33.85 -14.98 21.63
C HIS A 181 -33.68 -15.81 20.35
N LYS A 182 -34.72 -15.92 19.51
CA LYS A 182 -34.63 -16.63 18.22
C LYS A 182 -33.68 -15.94 17.25
N CYS A 183 -33.68 -14.61 17.20
CA CYS A 183 -32.72 -13.86 16.39
C CYS A 183 -31.28 -14.12 16.83
N GLU A 184 -31.03 -14.19 18.14
CA GLU A 184 -29.72 -14.56 18.69
C GLU A 184 -29.34 -16.02 18.41
N GLU A 185 -30.28 -16.96 18.52
CA GLU A 185 -30.06 -18.36 18.15
C GLU A 185 -29.65 -18.50 16.68
N LEU A 186 -30.38 -17.82 15.78
CA LEU A 186 -30.04 -17.79 14.36
C LEU A 186 -28.67 -17.14 14.11
N ALA A 187 -28.36 -16.04 14.81
CA ALA A 187 -27.05 -15.38 14.70
C ALA A 187 -25.89 -16.31 15.12
N LYS A 188 -26.11 -17.17 16.14
CA LYS A 188 -25.11 -18.15 16.59
C LYS A 188 -24.88 -19.26 15.56
N GLY A 189 -25.93 -19.72 14.88
CA GLY A 189 -25.83 -20.79 13.88
C GLY A 189 -25.10 -20.41 12.58
N TRP A 190 -24.90 -19.11 12.36
CA TRP A 190 -24.25 -18.56 11.15
C TRP A 190 -22.79 -18.10 11.37
N ARG A 191 -22.26 -18.23 12.59
CA ARG A 191 -20.83 -18.04 12.89
C ARG A 191 -20.04 -19.33 12.67
#